data_AF-A0A1I7UKR7-F1
#
_entry.id   AF-A0A1I7UKR7-F1
#
_cell.length_a   1.000
_cell.length_b   1.000
_cell.length_c   1.000
_cell.angle_alpha   90.00
_cell.angle_beta   90.00
_cell.angle_gamma   90.00
#
_symmetry.space_group_name_H-M   'P 1'
#
loop_
_entity.id
_entity.type
_entity.pdbx_description
1 polymer ?
#
loop_
_entity_poly.entity_id
_entity_poly.type
_entity_poly.pdbx_seq_one_letter_code
_entity_poly.pdbx_strand_id
1 'polypeptide(L)'
;MDYESIFAYDLNHQLALLAFHSPFFASENYVEKQNMTLYEFTFFLRVAHGVRSVILYVYLSDCFPFAKKYQLPNVIQLLEQRLIFERHFISFKTIFAYDLNHYLAFKLRGLKSLEELTSILKLIGIQDMSGEAMKQCVKFFIEH
;
A
#
# COMPACT_ATOMS: atom_id res chain seq x y z
N MET A 1 -1.58 -15.48 34.82
CA MET A 1 -1.78 -15.58 33.36
C MET A 1 -0.94 -14.47 32.76
N ASP A 2 0.22 -14.82 32.21
CA ASP A 2 1.22 -13.83 31.82
C ASP A 2 0.84 -13.15 30.51
N TYR A 3 0.98 -11.82 30.47
CA TYR A 3 0.71 -10.99 29.31
C TYR A 3 1.40 -11.54 28.06
N GLU A 4 2.65 -11.99 28.18
CA GLU A 4 3.41 -12.54 27.04
C GLU A 4 2.74 -13.77 26.37
N SER A 5 2.09 -14.63 27.15
CA SER A 5 1.39 -15.83 26.63
C SER A 5 0.13 -15.50 25.83
N ILE A 6 -0.59 -14.45 26.23
CA ILE A 6 -1.80 -13.99 25.55
C ILE A 6 -1.42 -13.28 24.24
N PHE A 7 -0.37 -12.47 24.28
CA PHE A 7 0.16 -11.77 23.10
C PHE A 7 0.72 -12.74 22.06
N ALA A 8 1.45 -13.77 22.48
CA ALA A 8 1.97 -14.79 21.54
C ALA A 8 0.83 -15.59 20.86
N TYR A 9 -0.26 -15.86 21.58
CA TYR A 9 -1.41 -16.58 21.03
C TYR A 9 -2.20 -15.74 20.00
N ASP A 10 -2.47 -14.47 20.30
CA ASP A 10 -3.17 -13.55 19.40
C ASP A 10 -2.34 -13.27 18.12
N LEU A 11 -1.02 -13.11 18.27
CA LEU A 11 -0.11 -12.91 17.14
C LEU A 11 -0.09 -14.10 16.18
N ASN A 12 -0.04 -15.33 16.70
CA ASN A 12 -0.06 -16.55 15.88
C ASN A 12 -1.37 -16.69 15.09
N HIS A 13 -2.50 -16.29 15.69
CA HIS A 13 -3.78 -16.32 15.00
C HIS A 13 -3.85 -15.27 13.87
N GLN A 14 -3.34 -14.06 14.12
CA GLN A 14 -3.25 -12.99 13.12
C GLN A 14 -2.34 -13.39 11.95
N LEU A 15 -1.22 -14.06 12.22
CA LEU A 15 -0.32 -14.57 11.19
C LEU A 15 -0.95 -15.68 10.33
N ALA A 16 -1.77 -16.56 10.91
CA ALA A 16 -2.47 -17.60 10.15
C ALA A 16 -3.46 -17.03 9.13
N LEU A 17 -4.19 -15.97 9.51
CA LEU A 17 -5.08 -15.23 8.60
C LEU A 17 -4.28 -14.53 7.48
N LEU A 18 -3.09 -14.00 7.80
CA LEU A 18 -2.22 -13.41 6.79
C LEU A 18 -1.64 -14.45 5.81
N ALA A 19 -1.34 -15.67 6.27
CA ALA A 19 -0.89 -16.76 5.41
C ALA A 19 -1.94 -17.15 4.35
N PHE A 20 -3.23 -16.98 4.66
CA PHE A 20 -4.29 -17.15 3.67
C PHE A 20 -4.28 -16.05 2.59
N HIS A 21 -3.96 -14.82 2.97
CA HIS A 21 -4.01 -13.66 2.07
C HIS A 21 -2.68 -13.33 1.38
N SER A 22 -1.58 -13.94 1.81
CA SER A 22 -0.27 -13.70 1.24
C SER A 22 0.62 -14.94 1.29
N PRO A 23 1.22 -15.32 0.13
CA PRO A 23 2.18 -16.41 0.05
C PRO A 23 3.47 -16.13 0.85
N PHE A 24 3.73 -14.88 1.20
CA PHE A 24 4.88 -14.49 2.02
C PHE A 24 4.83 -15.17 3.40
N PHE A 25 3.67 -15.17 4.05
CA PHE A 25 3.47 -15.79 5.36
C PHE A 25 3.22 -17.30 5.31
N ALA A 26 2.98 -17.86 4.12
CA ALA A 26 2.86 -19.30 3.92
C ALA A 26 4.23 -20.02 3.88
N SER A 27 5.35 -19.29 3.86
CA SER A 27 6.69 -19.87 3.85
C SER A 27 7.17 -20.24 5.25
N GLU A 28 7.64 -21.48 5.45
CA GLU A 28 7.99 -22.06 6.76
C GLU A 28 9.20 -21.39 7.47
N ASN A 29 9.88 -20.43 6.84
CA ASN A 29 11.13 -19.82 7.34
C ASN A 29 10.97 -18.38 7.82
N TYR A 30 9.76 -17.97 8.21
CA TYR A 30 9.51 -16.60 8.62
C TYR A 30 10.13 -16.27 9.99
N VAL A 31 11.29 -15.60 9.97
CA VAL A 31 11.88 -14.95 11.16
C VAL A 31 12.01 -13.47 10.84
N GLU A 32 11.02 -12.67 11.26
CA GLU A 32 11.06 -11.24 10.99
C GLU A 32 11.91 -10.49 12.01
N LYS A 33 12.94 -9.79 11.54
CA LYS A 33 13.44 -8.61 12.24
C LYS A 33 12.47 -7.47 11.98
N GLN A 34 11.57 -7.21 12.93
CA GLN A 34 10.67 -6.07 12.85
C GLN A 34 11.48 -4.78 12.96
N ASN A 35 11.49 -3.98 11.90
CA ASN A 35 11.97 -2.59 11.93
C ASN A 35 10.85 -1.63 12.37
N MET A 36 9.86 -2.14 13.11
CA MET A 36 8.58 -1.51 13.37
C MET A 36 8.32 -1.54 14.86
N THR A 37 7.68 -0.49 15.37
CA THR A 37 7.17 -0.53 16.74
C THR A 37 6.01 -1.52 16.82
N LEU A 38 5.81 -2.13 18.00
CA LEU A 38 4.66 -3.02 18.23
C LEU A 38 3.31 -2.35 17.88
N TYR A 39 3.22 -1.03 18.09
CA TYR A 39 2.03 -0.25 17.78
C TYR A 39 1.74 -0.18 16.29
N GLU A 40 2.73 0.17 15.48
CA GLU A 40 2.59 0.24 14.02
C GLU A 40 2.27 -1.15 13.45
N PHE A 41 2.90 -2.20 13.96
CA PHE A 41 2.63 -3.57 13.50
C PHE A 41 1.21 -4.00 13.83
N THR A 42 0.76 -3.77 15.07
CA THR A 42 -0.63 -4.04 15.48
C THR A 42 -1.62 -3.24 14.63
N PHE A 43 -1.30 -1.98 14.32
CA PHE A 43 -2.14 -1.16 13.45
C PHE A 43 -2.23 -1.75 12.03
N PHE A 44 -1.10 -2.13 11.44
CA PHE A 44 -1.04 -2.76 10.13
C PHE A 44 -1.85 -4.05 10.07
N LEU A 45 -1.73 -4.92 11.08
CA LEU A 45 -2.49 -6.18 11.18
C LEU A 45 -3.99 -5.90 11.22
N ARG A 46 -4.43 -4.91 12.00
CA ARG A 46 -5.86 -4.51 12.03
C ARG A 46 -6.36 -4.07 10.65
N VAL A 47 -5.57 -3.28 9.92
CA VAL A 47 -5.89 -2.89 8.54
C VAL A 47 -5.95 -4.13 7.63
N ALA A 48 -4.99 -5.04 7.76
CA ALA A 48 -4.92 -6.25 6.95
C ALA A 48 -6.11 -7.19 7.18
N HIS A 49 -6.64 -7.24 8.40
CA HIS A 49 -7.85 -7.98 8.74
C HIS A 49 -9.16 -7.24 8.38
N GLY A 50 -9.08 -6.08 7.74
CA GLY A 50 -10.25 -5.30 7.34
C GLY A 50 -11.00 -4.68 8.51
N VAL A 51 -10.37 -4.56 9.69
CA VAL A 51 -10.95 -3.85 10.82
C VAL A 51 -11.13 -2.39 10.41
N ARG A 52 -12.38 -1.89 10.47
CA ARG A 52 -12.73 -0.51 10.13
C ARG A 52 -12.23 0.49 11.19
N SER A 53 -10.93 0.58 11.38
CA SER A 53 -10.31 1.66 12.16
C SER A 53 -10.26 2.94 11.34
N VAL A 54 -10.37 4.08 12.01
CA VAL A 54 -9.95 5.37 11.43
C VAL A 54 -8.46 5.24 11.11
N ILE A 55 -8.14 5.11 9.82
CA ILE A 55 -6.75 5.07 9.38
C ILE A 55 -6.29 6.52 9.30
N LEU A 56 -5.50 6.95 10.28
CA LEU A 56 -4.90 8.29 10.24
C LEU A 56 -3.91 8.36 9.08
N TYR A 57 -3.91 9.47 8.36
CA TYR A 57 -3.03 9.70 7.22
C TYR A 57 -1.55 9.44 7.54
N VAL A 58 -1.12 9.79 8.77
CA VAL A 58 0.25 9.56 9.24
C VAL A 58 0.66 8.09 9.15
N TYR A 59 -0.28 7.15 9.29
CA TYR A 59 -0.01 5.71 9.22
C TYR A 59 -0.24 5.13 7.81
N LEU A 60 -0.90 5.85 6.90
CA LEU A 60 -1.11 5.38 5.52
C LEU A 60 0.21 5.23 4.78
N SER A 61 1.11 6.21 4.94
CA SER A 61 2.42 6.18 4.30
C SER A 61 3.25 4.98 4.76
N ASP A 62 3.09 4.57 6.01
CA ASP A 62 3.83 3.47 6.59
C ASP A 62 3.24 2.12 6.17
N CYS A 63 1.91 2.04 6.00
CA CYS A 63 1.24 0.80 5.60
C CYS A 63 1.61 0.31 4.19
N PHE A 64 1.90 1.22 3.24
CA PHE A 64 2.24 0.82 1.86
C PHE A 64 3.52 -0.01 1.75
N PRO A 65 4.66 0.38 2.37
CA PRO A 65 5.86 -0.46 2.44
C PRO A 65 5.56 -1.88 2.92
N PHE A 66 4.75 -2.04 3.98
CA PHE A 66 4.45 -3.35 4.55
C PHE A 66 3.50 -4.15 3.67
N ALA A 67 2.44 -3.52 3.15
CA ALA A 67 1.52 -4.17 2.23
C ALA A 67 2.25 -4.69 0.99
N LYS A 68 3.23 -3.93 0.47
CA LYS A 68 4.10 -4.36 -0.64
C LYS A 68 5.08 -5.45 -0.21
N LYS A 69 5.81 -5.26 0.90
CA LYS A 69 6.77 -6.24 1.46
C LYS A 69 6.13 -7.60 1.66
N TYR A 70 4.95 -7.60 2.28
CA TYR A 70 4.19 -8.80 2.59
C TYR A 70 3.28 -9.24 1.47
N GLN A 71 3.33 -8.63 0.27
CA GLN A 71 2.55 -9.05 -0.90
C GLN A 71 1.04 -9.19 -0.60
N LEU A 72 0.46 -8.17 0.04
CA LEU A 72 -0.95 -8.11 0.42
C LEU A 72 -1.72 -7.15 -0.52
N PRO A 73 -2.06 -7.58 -1.76
CA PRO A 73 -2.71 -6.71 -2.74
C PRO A 73 -4.08 -6.19 -2.28
N ASN A 74 -4.81 -6.98 -1.49
CA ASN A 74 -6.09 -6.55 -0.90
C ASN A 74 -5.92 -5.36 0.04
N VAL A 75 -4.80 -5.31 0.78
CA VAL A 75 -4.47 -4.21 1.68
C VAL A 75 -4.09 -2.97 0.89
N ILE A 76 -3.28 -3.12 -0.16
CA ILE A 76 -2.96 -2.02 -1.09
C ILE A 76 -4.26 -1.41 -1.65
N GLN A 77 -5.15 -2.24 -2.16
CA GLN A 77 -6.43 -1.79 -2.73
C GLN A 77 -7.31 -1.06 -1.70
N LEU A 78 -7.39 -1.58 -0.46
CA LEU A 78 -8.12 -0.93 0.64
C LEU A 78 -7.54 0.46 0.95
N LEU A 79 -6.21 0.58 1.03
CA LEU A 79 -5.54 1.84 1.28
C LEU A 79 -5.77 2.85 0.15
N GLU A 80 -5.72 2.41 -1.11
CA GLU A 80 -6.03 3.26 -2.27
C GLU A 80 -7.46 3.79 -2.24
N GLN A 81 -8.44 2.92 -1.98
CA GLN A 81 -9.84 3.31 -1.85
C GLN A 81 -10.03 4.36 -0.74
N ARG A 82 -9.31 4.20 0.38
CA ARG A 82 -9.36 5.17 1.48
C ARG A 82 -8.80 6.52 1.07
N LEU A 83 -7.64 6.54 0.40
CA LEU A 83 -7.04 7.78 -0.11
C LEU A 83 -8.00 8.52 -1.06
N ILE A 84 -8.67 7.80 -1.96
CA ILE A 84 -9.66 8.38 -2.88
C ILE A 84 -10.85 8.95 -2.10
N PHE A 85 -11.42 8.17 -1.18
CA PHE A 85 -12.60 8.55 -0.41
C PHE A 85 -12.38 9.80 0.44
N GLU A 86 -11.25 9.86 1.14
CA GLU A 86 -10.89 10.98 2.01
C GLU A 86 -10.22 12.13 1.26
N ARG A 87 -9.97 11.98 -0.05
CA ARG A 87 -9.27 12.96 -0.90
C ARG A 87 -7.90 13.35 -0.37
N HIS A 88 -7.22 12.42 0.29
CA HIS A 88 -5.84 12.60 0.71
C HIS A 88 -4.94 12.70 -0.53
N PHE A 89 -4.02 13.66 -0.54
CA PHE A 89 -3.11 13.88 -1.66
C PHE A 89 -1.76 13.21 -1.41
N ILE A 90 -1.41 12.22 -2.22
CA ILE A 90 -0.09 11.59 -2.21
C ILE A 90 0.70 11.93 -3.48
N SER A 91 2.02 12.00 -3.38
CA SER A 91 2.90 12.35 -4.50
C SER A 91 2.89 11.28 -5.60
N PHE A 92 3.14 11.66 -6.85
CA PHE A 92 3.32 10.68 -7.93
C PHE A 92 4.48 9.72 -7.67
N LYS A 93 5.53 10.19 -7.01
CA LYS A 93 6.65 9.35 -6.58
C LYS A 93 6.17 8.20 -5.68
N THR A 94 5.33 8.49 -4.71
CA THR A 94 4.72 7.49 -3.81
C THR A 94 3.82 6.52 -4.58
N ILE A 95 3.00 7.05 -5.49
CA ILE A 95 2.08 6.25 -6.32
C ILE A 95 2.85 5.21 -7.14
N PHE A 96 3.91 5.63 -7.82
CA PHE A 96 4.72 4.71 -8.63
C PHE A 96 5.55 3.75 -7.77
N ALA A 97 6.14 4.22 -6.66
CA ALA A 97 6.94 3.36 -5.77
C ALA A 97 6.15 2.18 -5.19
N TYR A 98 4.85 2.35 -4.97
CA TYR A 98 3.97 1.33 -4.38
C TYR A 98 2.94 0.76 -5.35
N ASP A 99 3.06 1.04 -6.65
CA ASP A 99 2.19 0.51 -7.70
C ASP A 99 0.69 0.78 -7.45
N LEU A 100 0.37 1.98 -6.97
CA LEU A 100 -0.99 2.41 -6.61
C LEU A 100 -1.82 2.76 -7.85
N ASN A 101 -2.12 1.75 -8.67
CA ASN A 101 -2.71 1.90 -10.00
C ASN A 101 -4.16 2.43 -9.97
N HIS A 102 -4.95 2.14 -8.94
CA HIS A 102 -6.31 2.69 -8.84
C HIS A 102 -6.27 4.18 -8.48
N TYR A 103 -5.40 4.55 -7.56
CA TYR A 103 -5.18 5.93 -7.17
C TYR A 103 -4.48 6.74 -8.29
N LEU A 104 -3.57 6.12 -9.05
CA LEU A 104 -2.96 6.72 -10.24
C LEU A 104 -4.03 7.13 -11.24
N ALA A 105 -4.94 6.22 -11.60
CA ALA A 105 -6.03 6.52 -12.52
C ALA A 105 -6.92 7.68 -12.03
N PHE A 106 -7.21 7.70 -10.73
CA PHE A 106 -7.94 8.82 -10.11
C PHE A 106 -7.18 10.15 -10.26
N LYS A 107 -5.87 10.14 -9.99
CA LYS A 107 -5.05 11.35 -10.05
C LYS A 107 -4.82 11.86 -11.47
N LEU A 108 -4.61 10.95 -12.43
CA LEU A 108 -4.46 11.29 -13.85
C LEU A 108 -5.70 12.04 -14.36
N ARG A 109 -6.92 11.59 -14.01
CA ARG A 109 -8.17 12.31 -14.37
C ARG A 109 -8.24 13.75 -13.83
N GLY A 110 -7.46 14.08 -12.80
CA GLY A 110 -7.40 15.42 -12.23
C GLY A 110 -6.35 16.33 -12.86
N LEU A 111 -5.47 15.82 -13.72
CA LEU A 111 -4.47 16.62 -14.42
C LEU A 111 -5.14 17.45 -15.52
N LYS A 112 -4.59 18.64 -15.78
CA LYS A 112 -5.18 19.57 -16.76
C LYS A 112 -4.55 19.47 -18.15
N SER A 113 -3.34 18.91 -18.25
CA SER A 113 -2.62 18.86 -19.51
C SER A 113 -1.57 17.74 -19.57
N LEU A 114 -1.18 17.42 -20.81
CA LEU A 114 -0.06 16.52 -21.09
C LEU A 114 1.29 17.06 -20.58
N GLU A 115 1.45 18.38 -20.55
CA GLU A 115 2.67 19.05 -20.07
C GLU A 115 2.90 18.81 -18.58
N GLU A 116 1.80 18.78 -17.80
CA GLU A 116 1.84 18.48 -16.36
C GLU A 116 2.34 17.06 -16.12
N LEU A 117 1.75 16.07 -16.80
CA LEU A 117 2.20 14.68 -16.71
C LEU A 117 3.65 14.53 -17.18
N THR A 118 4.02 15.15 -18.30
CA THR A 118 5.38 15.09 -18.84
C THR A 118 6.41 15.61 -17.83
N SER A 119 6.10 16.71 -17.15
CA SER A 119 6.98 17.31 -16.13
C SER A 119 7.16 16.37 -14.93
N ILE A 120 6.08 15.70 -14.51
CA ILE A 120 6.10 14.69 -13.45
C ILE A 120 6.97 13.48 -13.85
N LEU A 121 6.78 12.95 -15.06
CA LEU A 121 7.53 11.79 -15.54
C LEU A 121 9.02 12.08 -15.71
N LYS A 122 9.39 13.30 -16.14
CA LYS A 122 10.79 13.74 -16.19
C LYS A 122 11.44 13.81 -14.82
N LEU A 123 10.68 14.26 -13.80
CA LEU A 123 11.19 14.39 -12.43
C LEU A 123 11.42 13.02 -11.77
N ILE A 124 10.48 12.09 -11.95
CA ILE A 124 10.50 10.80 -11.24
C ILE A 124 11.35 9.77 -11.98
N GLY A 125 11.44 9.88 -13.30
CA GLY A 125 12.01 8.84 -14.14
C GLY A 125 11.02 7.70 -14.38
N ILE A 126 11.06 7.12 -15.57
CA ILE A 126 10.11 6.09 -16.01
C ILE A 126 10.62 4.66 -15.82
N GLN A 127 11.90 4.49 -15.49
CA GLN A 127 12.59 3.19 -15.52
C GLN A 127 12.04 2.22 -14.46
N ASP A 128 11.64 2.73 -13.30
CA ASP A 128 11.16 1.91 -12.17
C ASP A 128 9.62 1.81 -12.11
N MET A 129 8.90 2.32 -13.12
CA MET A 129 7.45 2.23 -13.15
C MET A 129 7.01 0.81 -13.53
N SER A 130 5.99 0.28 -12.86
CA SER A 130 5.33 -0.93 -13.34
C SER A 130 4.72 -0.73 -14.72
N GLY A 131 4.66 -1.82 -15.48
CA GLY A 131 4.03 -1.80 -16.82
C GLY A 131 2.58 -1.33 -16.76
N GLU A 132 1.86 -1.60 -15.68
CA GLU A 132 0.47 -1.14 -15.50
C GLU A 132 0.40 0.38 -15.30
N ALA A 133 1.27 0.95 -14.46
CA ALA A 133 1.36 2.40 -14.31
C ALA A 133 1.71 3.09 -15.64
N MET A 134 2.66 2.53 -16.38
CA MET A 134 3.05 3.05 -17.70
C MET A 134 1.90 3.00 -18.70
N LYS A 135 1.12 1.92 -18.74
CA LYS A 135 -0.09 1.84 -19.58
C LYS A 135 -1.09 2.95 -19.25
N GLN A 136 -1.30 3.24 -17.96
CA GLN A 136 -2.21 4.31 -17.56
C GLN A 136 -1.72 5.69 -18.01
N CYS A 137 -0.42 5.96 -17.90
CA CYS A 137 0.18 7.19 -18.43
C CYS A 137 0.03 7.29 -19.95
N VAL A 138 0.33 6.22 -20.70
CA VAL A 138 0.16 6.19 -22.17
C VAL A 138 -1.30 6.38 -22.56
N LYS A 139 -2.23 5.76 -21.84
CA LYS A 139 -3.67 5.97 -22.05
C LYS A 139 -4.05 7.44 -21.88
N PHE A 140 -3.55 8.08 -20.81
CA PHE A 140 -3.77 9.51 -20.61
C PHE A 140 -3.22 10.37 -21.77
N PHE A 141 -2.04 10.03 -22.31
CA PHE A 141 -1.46 10.71 -23.47
C PHE A 141 -2.28 10.57 -24.76
N ILE A 142 -3.02 9.48 -24.92
CA ILE A 142 -3.85 9.23 -26.11
C ILE A 142 -5.22 9.94 -25.98
N GLU A 143 -5.74 10.06 -24.76
CA GLU A 143 -7.09 10.58 -24.48
C GLU A 143 -7.14 12.11 -24.28
N HIS A 144 -6.00 12.78 -24.16
CA HIS A 144 -5.88 14.25 -24.04
C HIS A 144 -5.25 14.86 -25.29
#